data_AF-A0A8S1DC33-F1
#
_entry.id   AF-A0A8S1DC33-F1
#
_cell.length_a   1.000
_cell.length_b   1.000
_cell.length_c   1.000
_cell.angle_alpha   90.00
_cell.angle_beta   90.00
_cell.angle_gamma   90.00
#
_symmetry.space_group_name_H-M   'P 1'
#
loop_
_entity.id
_entity.type
_entity.pdbx_description
1 polymer ?
#
loop_
_entity_poly.entity_id
_entity_poly.type
_entity_poly.pdbx_seq_one_letter_code
_entity_poly.pdbx_strand_id
1 'polypeptide(L)'
;MQREEKQQDAVLEAVISRVNDLKTSIGAMIFKVENEYETLNWPNFLDNFALISGQLTSLTKILSNEKAPALRNFTVLPLMLKPDLDENLARVTEGRLTTFSHDIVPDYLRTKPEPDAELKMMQLEHKANCVTYETAQKQVAAMNKVVGHVWDLVNKAREEWESEAGSRSGAAQTFSLTDTPLLVAAISMGKGLKHTVAPGAMMGGPPPGPQRGPGALGPPQGPPGGIPGQMGPMGKAPSAIKTNIKAAGQMHPYR
;
A
#
# COMPACT_ATOMS: atom_id res chain seq x y z
N MET A 1 43.94 -12.29 -1.20
CA MET A 1 43.53 -13.64 -1.66
C MET A 1 42.47 -14.24 -0.74
N GLN A 2 42.79 -15.09 0.24
CA GLN A 2 41.79 -15.99 0.85
C GLN A 2 40.56 -15.34 1.52
N ARG A 3 40.64 -14.06 1.95
CA ARG A 3 39.47 -13.29 2.43
C ARG A 3 38.64 -12.70 1.30
N GLU A 4 39.29 -12.28 0.21
CA GLU A 4 38.65 -11.69 -0.97
C GLU A 4 37.96 -12.76 -1.80
N GLU A 5 38.59 -13.93 -1.97
CA GLU A 5 37.99 -15.13 -2.59
C GLU A 5 36.69 -15.53 -1.87
N LYS A 6 36.74 -15.71 -0.54
CA LYS A 6 35.54 -16.03 0.26
C LYS A 6 34.46 -14.95 0.18
N GLN A 7 34.83 -13.68 0.04
CA GLN A 7 33.88 -12.59 -0.16
C GLN A 7 33.29 -12.59 -1.57
N GLN A 8 34.06 -13.01 -2.58
CA GLN A 8 33.62 -13.18 -3.96
C GLN A 8 32.64 -14.34 -4.08
N ASP A 9 32.96 -15.50 -3.50
CA ASP A 9 32.08 -16.67 -3.49
C ASP A 9 30.72 -16.33 -2.84
N ALA A 10 30.74 -15.70 -1.66
CA ALA A 10 29.51 -15.27 -0.97
C ALA A 10 28.66 -14.27 -1.78
N VAL A 11 29.29 -13.41 -2.59
CA VAL A 11 28.58 -12.48 -3.48
C VAL A 11 28.02 -13.19 -4.71
N LEU A 12 28.76 -14.16 -5.28
CA LEU A 12 28.29 -14.99 -6.39
C LEU A 12 27.10 -15.87 -5.95
N GLU A 13 27.17 -16.51 -4.78
CA GLU A 13 26.05 -17.26 -4.20
C GLU A 13 24.81 -16.38 -4.00
N ALA A 14 24.98 -15.16 -3.48
CA ALA A 14 23.89 -14.20 -3.30
C ALA A 14 23.26 -13.77 -4.64
N VAL A 15 24.07 -13.55 -5.69
CA VAL A 15 23.58 -13.23 -7.04
C VAL A 15 22.85 -14.44 -7.65
N ILE A 16 23.41 -15.65 -7.56
CA ILE A 16 22.80 -16.89 -8.06
C ILE A 16 21.45 -17.15 -7.39
N SER A 17 21.37 -16.97 -6.06
CA SER A 17 20.11 -17.08 -5.31
C SER A 17 19.06 -16.11 -5.86
N ARG A 18 19.40 -14.83 -6.05
CA ARG A 18 18.45 -13.81 -6.53
C ARG A 18 18.03 -13.99 -7.99
N VAL A 19 18.92 -14.50 -8.84
CA VAL A 19 18.57 -14.87 -10.22
C VAL A 19 17.63 -16.09 -10.22
N ASN A 20 17.79 -17.05 -9.32
CA ASN A 20 16.86 -18.18 -9.18
C ASN A 20 15.47 -17.76 -8.64
N ASP A 21 15.41 -16.85 -7.66
CA ASP A 21 14.14 -16.26 -7.19
C ASP A 21 13.38 -15.61 -8.37
N LEU A 22 14.10 -14.81 -9.16
CA LEU A 22 13.57 -14.09 -10.32
C LEU A 22 13.11 -15.05 -11.44
N LYS A 23 13.94 -16.05 -11.78
CA LYS A 23 13.61 -17.12 -12.74
C LYS A 23 12.31 -17.84 -12.35
N THR A 24 12.20 -18.22 -11.08
CA THR A 24 11.03 -18.94 -10.54
C THR A 24 9.78 -18.07 -10.62
N SER A 25 9.90 -16.79 -10.30
CA SER A 25 8.77 -15.84 -10.32
C SER A 25 8.30 -15.50 -11.74
N ILE A 26 9.24 -15.36 -12.69
CA ILE A 26 8.93 -15.23 -14.12
C ILE A 26 8.25 -16.50 -14.64
N GLY A 27 8.79 -17.68 -14.35
CA GLY A 27 8.20 -18.96 -14.76
C GLY A 27 6.78 -19.17 -14.21
N ALA A 28 6.56 -18.83 -12.94
CA ALA A 28 5.23 -18.86 -12.33
C ALA A 28 4.27 -17.84 -12.98
N MET A 29 4.75 -16.66 -13.37
CA MET A 29 3.93 -15.66 -14.07
C MET A 29 3.56 -16.12 -15.49
N ILE A 30 4.50 -16.70 -16.24
CA ILE A 30 4.25 -17.30 -17.56
C ILE A 30 3.19 -18.41 -17.43
N PHE A 31 3.38 -19.34 -16.49
CA PHE A 31 2.42 -20.42 -16.25
C PHE A 31 1.00 -19.91 -15.98
N LYS A 32 0.84 -18.87 -15.16
CA LYS A 32 -0.47 -18.24 -14.90
C LYS A 32 -1.07 -17.58 -16.14
N VAL A 33 -0.25 -16.91 -16.95
CA VAL A 33 -0.69 -16.25 -18.19
C VAL A 33 -1.08 -17.28 -19.26
N GLU A 34 -0.46 -18.47 -19.27
CA GLU A 34 -0.75 -19.53 -20.24
C GLU A 34 -1.90 -20.46 -19.82
N ASN A 35 -2.04 -20.76 -18.52
CA ASN A 35 -2.95 -21.80 -18.02
C ASN A 35 -4.13 -21.25 -17.19
N GLU A 36 -3.98 -20.07 -16.59
CA GLU A 36 -4.98 -19.49 -15.68
C GLU A 36 -5.64 -18.22 -16.25
N TYR A 37 -5.41 -17.88 -17.54
CA TYR A 37 -5.81 -16.61 -18.16
C TYR A 37 -7.30 -16.27 -18.05
N GLU A 38 -8.19 -17.26 -18.02
CA GLU A 38 -9.64 -17.07 -17.82
C GLU A 38 -10.01 -16.62 -16.40
N THR A 39 -9.15 -16.90 -15.43
CA THR A 39 -9.33 -16.58 -14.00
C THR A 39 -8.41 -15.45 -13.51
N LEU A 40 -7.42 -15.08 -14.33
CA LEU A 40 -6.40 -14.09 -14.01
C LEU A 40 -6.98 -12.67 -14.07
N ASN A 41 -7.24 -12.10 -12.89
CA ASN A 41 -7.66 -10.70 -12.78
C ASN A 41 -6.45 -9.73 -12.79
N TRP A 42 -6.72 -8.48 -13.18
CA TRP A 42 -5.70 -7.44 -13.32
C TRP A 42 -4.96 -7.09 -12.01
N PRO A 43 -5.61 -6.97 -10.83
CA PRO A 43 -4.89 -6.81 -9.55
C PRO A 43 -3.87 -7.92 -9.29
N ASN A 44 -4.27 -9.19 -9.41
CA ASN A 44 -3.37 -10.32 -9.22
C ASN A 44 -2.20 -10.27 -10.22
N PHE A 45 -2.45 -9.94 -11.50
CA PHE A 45 -1.39 -9.78 -12.49
C PHE A 45 -0.38 -8.68 -12.08
N LEU A 46 -0.87 -7.51 -11.64
CA LEU A 46 -0.04 -6.41 -11.18
C LEU A 46 0.78 -6.78 -9.93
N ASP A 47 0.22 -7.53 -8.98
CA ASP A 47 0.94 -7.98 -7.78
C ASP A 47 2.11 -8.92 -8.14
N ASN A 48 1.91 -9.84 -9.10
CA ASN A 48 2.98 -10.70 -9.59
C ASN A 48 4.05 -9.90 -10.36
N PHE A 49 3.64 -8.88 -11.12
CA PHE A 49 4.57 -7.96 -11.80
C PHE A 49 5.38 -7.11 -10.79
N ALA A 50 4.73 -6.61 -9.74
CA ALA A 50 5.36 -5.84 -8.68
C ALA A 50 6.40 -6.67 -7.90
N LEU A 51 6.11 -7.96 -7.65
CA LEU A 51 7.07 -8.90 -7.06
C LEU A 51 8.33 -9.05 -7.93
N ILE A 52 8.17 -9.29 -9.24
CA ILE A 52 9.28 -9.40 -10.20
C ILE A 52 10.08 -8.10 -10.25
N SER A 53 9.42 -6.94 -10.29
CA SER A 53 10.07 -5.63 -10.26
C SER A 53 10.86 -5.40 -8.96
N GLY A 54 10.34 -5.86 -7.82
CA GLY A 54 11.01 -5.81 -6.52
C GLY A 54 12.25 -6.71 -6.46
N GLN A 55 12.16 -7.93 -7.00
CA GLN A 55 13.29 -8.86 -7.13
C GLN A 55 14.39 -8.30 -8.05
N LEU A 56 14.03 -7.76 -9.21
CA LEU A 56 14.97 -7.10 -10.12
C LEU A 56 15.67 -5.92 -9.43
N THR A 57 14.92 -5.09 -8.72
CA THR A 57 15.48 -3.98 -7.92
C THR A 57 16.44 -4.48 -6.83
N SER A 58 16.15 -5.61 -6.20
CA SER A 58 17.03 -6.25 -5.21
C SER A 58 18.34 -6.74 -5.85
N LEU A 59 18.25 -7.37 -7.03
CA LEU A 59 19.41 -7.81 -7.81
C LEU A 59 20.28 -6.62 -8.23
N THR A 60 19.70 -5.54 -8.75
CA THR A 60 20.44 -4.31 -9.08
C THR A 60 21.16 -3.75 -7.86
N LYS A 61 20.51 -3.68 -6.68
CA LYS A 61 21.14 -3.21 -5.43
C LYS A 61 22.36 -4.05 -5.01
N ILE A 62 22.34 -5.36 -5.25
CA ILE A 62 23.49 -6.24 -4.96
C ILE A 62 24.62 -6.00 -5.96
N LEU A 63 24.31 -5.91 -7.26
CA LEU A 63 25.29 -5.67 -8.33
C LEU A 63 25.92 -4.27 -8.28
N SER A 64 25.18 -3.26 -7.79
CA SER A 64 25.68 -1.88 -7.60
C SER A 64 26.39 -1.66 -6.26
N ASN A 65 26.47 -2.66 -5.37
CA ASN A 65 27.09 -2.50 -4.06
C ASN A 65 28.62 -2.59 -4.17
N GLU A 66 29.35 -1.55 -3.72
CA GLU A 66 30.82 -1.53 -3.70
C GLU A 66 31.46 -2.65 -2.86
N LYS A 67 30.69 -3.33 -2.00
CA LYS A 67 31.14 -4.52 -1.25
C LYS A 67 31.12 -5.81 -2.06
N ALA A 68 30.56 -5.82 -3.27
CA ALA A 68 30.91 -6.83 -4.25
C ALA A 68 32.41 -6.63 -4.58
N PRO A 69 33.29 -7.63 -4.37
CA PRO A 69 34.64 -7.53 -4.92
C PRO A 69 34.48 -7.31 -6.41
N ALA A 70 35.19 -6.30 -6.94
CA ALA A 70 34.83 -5.67 -8.20
C ALA A 70 34.77 -6.68 -9.35
N LEU A 71 33.58 -7.26 -9.62
CA LEU A 71 33.38 -8.26 -10.67
C LEU A 71 33.72 -7.67 -12.04
N ARG A 72 33.55 -6.35 -12.19
CA ARG A 72 34.05 -5.51 -13.30
C ARG A 72 35.57 -5.57 -13.56
N ASN A 73 36.38 -6.01 -12.58
CA ASN A 73 37.82 -6.17 -12.70
C ASN A 73 38.22 -7.60 -13.13
N PHE A 74 37.26 -8.53 -13.15
CA PHE A 74 37.47 -9.91 -13.58
C PHE A 74 36.82 -10.15 -14.94
N THR A 75 37.39 -11.10 -15.69
CA THR A 75 36.84 -11.53 -16.98
C THR A 75 36.56 -13.03 -16.91
N VAL A 76 35.38 -13.45 -17.37
CA VAL A 76 35.05 -14.86 -17.53
C VAL A 76 35.63 -15.35 -18.85
N LEU A 77 36.46 -16.39 -18.80
CA LEU A 77 37.05 -17.03 -19.97
C LEU A 77 36.85 -18.56 -19.86
N PRO A 78 36.34 -19.24 -20.91
CA PRO A 78 36.36 -20.69 -20.95
C PRO A 78 37.80 -21.22 -20.93
N LEU A 79 38.13 -22.03 -19.92
CA LEU A 79 39.45 -22.69 -19.83
C LEU A 79 39.54 -23.94 -20.72
N MET A 80 38.39 -24.56 -21.00
CA MET A 80 38.27 -25.78 -21.79
C MET A 80 36.86 -25.84 -22.37
N LEU A 81 36.74 -26.25 -23.63
CA LEU A 81 35.47 -26.49 -24.31
C LEU A 81 35.35 -27.99 -24.60
N LYS A 82 34.15 -28.55 -24.38
CA LYS A 82 33.87 -29.97 -24.54
C LYS A 82 32.56 -30.16 -25.33
N PRO A 83 32.60 -30.88 -26.47
CA PRO A 83 31.39 -31.30 -27.17
C PRO A 83 30.73 -32.52 -26.52
N ASP A 84 31.42 -33.19 -25.59
CA ASP A 84 30.86 -34.31 -24.82
C ASP A 84 29.77 -33.84 -23.85
N LEU A 85 28.81 -34.71 -23.61
CA LEU A 85 27.72 -34.51 -22.65
C LEU A 85 28.28 -34.37 -21.22
N ASP A 86 27.98 -33.25 -20.57
CA ASP A 86 28.31 -33.00 -19.17
C ASP A 86 27.02 -33.08 -18.34
N GLU A 87 26.81 -34.23 -17.68
CA GLU A 87 25.64 -34.46 -16.82
C GLU A 87 25.56 -33.46 -15.65
N ASN A 88 26.70 -32.98 -15.15
CA ASN A 88 26.71 -32.01 -14.07
C ASN A 88 26.27 -30.63 -14.58
N LEU A 89 26.75 -30.22 -15.75
CA LEU A 89 26.30 -29.00 -16.43
C LEU A 89 24.81 -29.05 -16.76
N ALA A 90 24.34 -30.17 -17.31
CA ALA A 90 22.92 -30.40 -17.58
C ALA A 90 22.09 -30.29 -16.29
N ARG A 91 22.56 -30.90 -15.19
CA ARG A 91 21.87 -30.83 -13.89
C ARG A 91 21.80 -29.41 -13.32
N VAL A 92 22.91 -28.66 -13.29
CA VAL A 92 22.91 -27.30 -12.71
C VAL A 92 22.22 -26.25 -13.60
N THR A 93 22.08 -26.52 -14.90
CA THR A 93 21.34 -25.65 -15.83
C THR A 93 19.88 -26.08 -16.06
N GLU A 94 19.40 -27.11 -15.37
CA GLU A 94 18.04 -27.66 -15.50
C GLU A 94 17.75 -28.14 -16.94
N GLY A 95 18.72 -28.82 -17.56
CA GLY A 95 18.65 -29.37 -18.91
C GLY A 95 18.85 -28.34 -20.04
N ARG A 96 19.00 -27.05 -19.72
CA ARG A 96 19.18 -25.98 -20.73
C ARG A 96 20.53 -26.00 -21.44
N LEU A 97 21.55 -26.63 -20.86
CA LEU A 97 22.90 -26.69 -21.42
C LEU A 97 23.51 -28.07 -21.14
N THR A 98 23.60 -28.91 -22.16
CA THR A 98 24.08 -30.30 -22.07
C THR A 98 25.56 -30.46 -22.44
N THR A 99 26.11 -29.53 -23.22
CA THR A 99 27.50 -29.48 -23.69
C THR A 99 28.02 -28.05 -23.56
N PHE A 100 29.35 -27.85 -23.55
CA PHE A 100 29.94 -26.50 -23.57
C PHE A 100 30.95 -26.40 -24.71
N SER A 101 30.40 -26.30 -25.92
CA SER A 101 31.10 -26.38 -27.20
C SER A 101 31.19 -25.02 -27.91
N HIS A 102 32.06 -24.95 -28.93
CA HIS A 102 32.42 -23.70 -29.63
C HIS A 102 31.25 -22.96 -30.30
N ASP A 103 30.16 -23.67 -30.59
CA ASP A 103 28.92 -23.18 -31.16
C ASP A 103 28.02 -22.48 -30.12
N ILE A 104 27.96 -23.00 -28.88
CA ILE A 104 27.04 -22.49 -27.83
C ILE A 104 27.68 -21.40 -26.97
N VAL A 105 29.00 -21.47 -26.75
CA VAL A 105 29.76 -20.52 -25.92
C VAL A 105 29.56 -19.03 -26.29
N PRO A 106 29.51 -18.63 -27.58
CA PRO A 106 29.29 -17.23 -27.95
C PRO A 106 27.97 -16.67 -27.44
N ASP A 107 26.90 -17.47 -27.38
CA ASP A 107 25.59 -17.05 -26.92
C ASP A 107 25.52 -16.94 -25.40
N TYR A 108 26.05 -17.93 -24.67
CA TYR A 108 26.01 -17.96 -23.20
C TYR A 108 26.99 -16.98 -22.54
N LEU A 109 28.05 -16.55 -23.25
CA LEU A 109 28.97 -15.50 -22.81
C LEU A 109 28.74 -14.16 -23.53
N ARG A 110 27.62 -13.99 -24.25
CA ARG A 110 27.29 -12.75 -24.94
C ARG A 110 27.13 -11.60 -23.94
N THR A 111 28.01 -10.60 -24.05
CA THR A 111 27.91 -9.32 -23.33
C THR A 111 27.22 -8.22 -24.13
N LYS A 112 27.00 -8.43 -25.43
CA LYS A 112 26.31 -7.47 -26.31
C LYS A 112 24.81 -7.39 -25.94
N PRO A 113 24.25 -6.20 -25.64
CA PRO A 113 22.82 -6.02 -25.35
C PRO A 113 21.90 -6.51 -26.47
N GLU A 114 20.59 -6.56 -26.18
CA GLU A 114 19.58 -6.78 -27.21
C GLU A 114 19.42 -5.56 -28.14
N PRO A 115 19.03 -5.76 -29.42
CA PRO A 115 18.97 -4.70 -30.42
C PRO A 115 18.16 -3.46 -30.00
N ASP A 116 17.01 -3.64 -29.34
CA ASP A 116 16.18 -2.53 -28.87
C ASP A 116 16.85 -1.74 -27.74
N ALA A 117 17.61 -2.41 -26.87
CA ALA A 117 18.39 -1.78 -25.82
C ALA A 117 19.59 -1.03 -26.40
N GLU A 118 20.31 -1.62 -27.36
CA GLU A 118 21.41 -0.99 -28.09
C GLU A 118 20.93 0.27 -28.84
N LEU A 119 19.81 0.18 -29.57
CA LEU A 119 19.21 1.32 -30.26
C LEU A 119 18.80 2.43 -29.29
N LYS A 120 18.20 2.08 -28.15
CA LYS A 120 17.80 3.05 -27.12
C LYS A 120 19.01 3.71 -26.46
N MET A 121 20.09 2.97 -26.21
CA MET A 121 21.37 3.53 -25.72
C MET A 121 21.95 4.52 -26.73
N MET A 122 22.04 4.15 -28.01
CA MET A 122 22.52 5.03 -29.08
C MET A 122 21.70 6.32 -29.21
N GLN A 123 20.36 6.24 -29.10
CA GLN A 123 19.49 7.41 -29.11
C GLN A 123 19.71 8.33 -27.90
N LEU A 124 20.00 7.78 -26.71
CA LEU A 124 20.29 8.55 -25.50
C LEU A 124 21.68 9.19 -25.58
N GLU A 125 22.68 8.47 -26.08
CA GLU A 125 24.03 8.97 -26.30
C GLU A 125 24.06 10.11 -27.33
N HIS A 126 23.34 9.95 -28.45
CA HIS A 126 23.18 11.02 -29.43
C HIS A 126 22.55 12.29 -28.81
N LYS A 127 21.48 12.13 -28.02
CA LYS A 127 20.85 13.25 -27.30
C LYS A 127 21.80 13.90 -26.29
N ALA A 128 22.60 13.11 -25.57
CA ALA A 128 23.60 13.63 -24.62
C ALA A 128 24.68 14.45 -25.34
N ASN A 129 25.19 13.96 -26.47
CA ASN A 129 26.20 14.64 -27.28
C ASN A 129 25.70 15.96 -27.93
N CYS A 130 24.39 16.14 -28.05
CA CYS A 130 23.78 17.41 -28.49
C CYS A 130 23.67 18.48 -27.38
N VAL A 131 24.01 18.17 -26.12
CA VAL A 131 23.90 19.11 -24.98
C VAL A 131 25.28 19.48 -24.47
N THR A 132 25.56 20.78 -24.33
CA THR A 132 26.82 21.24 -23.74
C THR A 132 26.89 20.95 -22.24
N TYR A 133 28.07 20.64 -21.73
CA TYR A 133 28.28 20.27 -20.32
C TYR A 133 27.71 21.31 -19.34
N GLU A 134 27.90 22.61 -19.61
CA GLU A 134 27.36 23.68 -18.76
C GLU A 134 25.82 23.70 -18.75
N THR A 135 25.17 23.49 -19.91
CA THR A 135 23.71 23.41 -20.00
C THR A 135 23.18 22.17 -19.28
N ALA A 136 23.83 21.02 -19.42
CA ALA A 136 23.47 19.79 -18.69
C ALA A 136 23.54 19.99 -17.17
N GLN A 137 24.62 20.58 -16.65
CA GLN A 137 24.78 20.87 -15.22
C GLN A 137 23.68 21.83 -14.70
N LYS A 138 23.37 22.90 -15.44
CA LYS A 138 22.28 23.83 -15.07
C LYS A 138 20.92 23.13 -15.06
N GLN A 139 20.64 22.27 -16.04
CA GLN A 139 19.39 21.49 -16.10
C GLN A 139 19.28 20.49 -14.95
N VAL A 140 20.34 19.74 -14.64
CA VAL A 140 20.38 18.78 -13.52
C VAL A 140 20.17 19.50 -12.18
N ALA A 141 20.86 20.61 -11.94
CA ALA A 141 20.69 21.39 -10.72
C ALA A 141 19.26 21.95 -10.56
N ALA A 142 18.67 22.47 -11.63
CA ALA A 142 17.29 22.96 -11.63
C ALA A 142 16.29 21.82 -11.37
N MET A 143 16.46 20.67 -12.03
CA MET A 143 15.56 19.53 -11.88
C MET A 143 15.67 18.89 -10.49
N ASN A 144 16.87 18.75 -9.93
CA ASN A 144 17.07 18.31 -8.55
C ASN A 144 16.39 19.25 -7.55
N LYS A 145 16.44 20.57 -7.76
CA LYS A 145 15.73 21.54 -6.92
C LYS A 145 14.20 21.37 -6.98
N VAL A 146 13.64 21.12 -8.17
CA VAL A 146 12.20 20.88 -8.34
C VAL A 146 11.78 19.57 -7.68
N VAL A 147 12.52 18.47 -7.92
CA VAL A 147 12.24 17.15 -7.32
C VAL A 147 12.34 17.22 -5.80
N GLY A 148 13.38 17.86 -5.25
CA GLY A 148 13.54 18.07 -3.81
C GLY A 148 12.38 18.86 -3.21
N HIS A 149 11.98 19.99 -3.82
CA HIS A 149 10.86 20.79 -3.33
C HIS A 149 9.52 20.02 -3.35
N VAL A 150 9.27 19.20 -4.39
CA VAL A 150 8.07 18.34 -4.45
C VAL A 150 8.13 17.25 -3.37
N TRP A 151 9.30 16.64 -3.16
CA TRP A 151 9.53 15.64 -2.11
C TRP A 151 9.30 16.21 -0.71
N ASP A 152 9.82 17.40 -0.42
CA ASP A 152 9.63 18.09 0.86
C ASP A 152 8.16 18.44 1.11
N LEU A 153 7.44 18.89 0.07
CA LEU A 153 6.00 19.18 0.16
C LEU A 153 5.18 17.90 0.43
N VAL A 154 5.51 16.78 -0.23
CA VAL A 154 4.84 15.49 -0.01
C VAL A 154 5.11 14.94 1.39
N ASN A 155 6.36 15.02 1.88
CA ASN A 155 6.69 14.61 3.25
C ASN A 155 5.98 15.47 4.30
N LYS A 156 5.97 16.79 4.13
CA LYS A 156 5.27 17.71 5.04
C LYS A 156 3.76 17.42 5.08
N ALA A 157 3.14 17.19 3.92
CA ALA A 157 1.72 16.82 3.87
C ALA A 157 1.46 15.46 4.56
N ARG A 158 2.37 14.49 4.41
CA ARG A 158 2.29 13.21 5.12
C ARG A 158 2.42 13.38 6.65
N GLU A 159 3.38 14.18 7.12
CA GLU A 159 3.54 14.48 8.55
C GLU A 159 2.31 15.19 9.13
N GLU A 160 1.73 16.13 8.39
CA GLU A 160 0.48 16.80 8.75
C GLU A 160 -0.68 15.82 8.85
N TRP A 161 -0.83 14.87 7.91
CA TRP A 161 -1.87 13.84 7.96
C TRP A 161 -1.67 12.82 9.09
N GLU A 162 -0.43 12.38 9.36
CA GLU A 162 -0.13 11.47 10.48
C GLU A 162 -0.38 12.16 11.84
N SER A 163 -0.07 13.46 11.94
CA SER A 163 -0.40 14.30 13.11
C SER A 163 -1.91 14.50 13.28
N GLU A 164 -2.64 14.82 12.21
CA GLU A 164 -4.10 14.97 12.27
C GLU A 164 -4.78 13.64 12.64
N ALA A 165 -4.35 12.52 12.05
CA ALA A 165 -4.86 11.18 12.37
C ALA A 165 -4.58 10.80 13.84
N GLY A 166 -3.39 11.12 14.36
CA GLY A 166 -3.08 10.96 15.78
C GLY A 166 -3.96 11.81 16.69
N SER A 167 -4.30 13.04 16.29
CA SER A 167 -5.16 13.95 17.05
C SER A 167 -6.63 13.50 17.12
N ARG A 168 -7.11 12.69 16.15
CA ARG A 168 -8.47 12.11 16.15
C ARG A 168 -8.71 11.09 17.25
N SER A 169 -7.68 10.70 18.01
CA SER A 169 -7.82 10.02 19.32
C SER A 169 -8.73 10.78 20.30
N GLY A 170 -8.85 12.11 20.13
CA GLY A 170 -9.77 12.98 20.87
C GLY A 170 -10.89 13.57 19.99
N ALA A 171 -11.36 12.84 18.97
CA ALA A 171 -12.49 13.29 18.16
C ALA A 171 -13.69 13.63 19.06
N ALA A 172 -14.18 14.87 18.96
CA ALA A 172 -15.27 15.36 19.80
C ALA A 172 -16.47 14.41 19.72
N GLN A 173 -16.97 13.98 20.89
CA GLN A 173 -17.93 12.88 20.99
C GLN A 173 -19.21 13.22 20.20
N THR A 174 -19.41 12.56 19.06
CA THR A 174 -20.54 12.83 18.14
C THR A 174 -21.87 12.23 18.61
N PHE A 175 -21.86 11.50 19.72
CA PHE A 175 -23.01 10.84 20.32
C PHE A 175 -23.02 11.07 21.83
N SER A 176 -24.21 11.22 22.42
CA SER A 176 -24.35 11.30 23.87
C SER A 176 -24.51 9.91 24.48
N LEU A 177 -23.69 9.57 25.48
CA LEU A 177 -23.76 8.28 26.19
C LEU A 177 -25.07 8.08 26.95
N THR A 178 -25.77 9.14 27.34
CA THR A 178 -27.09 9.07 27.99
C THR A 178 -28.23 9.04 26.99
N ASP A 179 -28.12 9.84 25.93
CA ASP A 179 -29.28 10.10 25.06
C ASP A 179 -29.40 9.05 23.96
N THR A 180 -28.27 8.47 23.51
CA THR A 180 -28.28 7.40 22.49
C THR A 180 -29.03 6.15 23.00
N PRO A 181 -28.78 5.63 24.22
CA PRO A 181 -29.58 4.53 24.76
C PRO A 181 -31.05 4.88 24.99
N LEU A 182 -31.35 6.12 25.40
CA LEU A 182 -32.74 6.58 25.58
C LEU A 182 -33.49 6.62 24.25
N LEU A 183 -32.86 7.14 23.20
CA LEU A 183 -33.46 7.24 21.86
C LEU A 183 -33.66 5.84 21.25
N VAL A 184 -32.70 4.94 21.43
CA VAL A 184 -32.82 3.52 21.04
C VAL A 184 -33.96 2.83 21.81
N ALA A 185 -34.09 3.04 23.12
CA ALA A 185 -35.18 2.46 23.92
C ALA A 185 -36.56 3.06 23.58
N ALA A 186 -36.63 4.34 23.21
CA ALA A 186 -37.85 4.98 22.74
C ALA A 186 -38.30 4.41 21.38
N ILE A 187 -37.37 4.18 20.45
CA ILE A 187 -37.67 3.62 19.11
C ILE A 187 -38.00 2.13 19.20
N SER A 188 -37.21 1.34 19.93
CA SER A 188 -37.35 -0.13 19.97
C SER A 188 -38.40 -0.65 20.96
N MET A 189 -38.67 0.09 22.05
CA MET A 189 -39.57 -0.36 23.13
C MET A 189 -40.69 0.64 23.43
N GLY A 190 -40.80 1.75 22.68
CA GLY A 190 -41.75 2.83 22.98
C GLY A 190 -41.47 3.60 24.28
N LYS A 191 -40.33 3.34 24.94
CA LYS A 191 -40.08 3.78 26.31
C LYS A 191 -39.93 5.30 26.40
N GLY A 192 -40.90 5.95 27.04
CA GLY A 192 -40.95 7.41 27.18
C GLY A 192 -41.89 8.12 26.20
N LEU A 193 -42.43 7.42 25.20
CA LEU A 193 -43.46 7.96 24.32
C LEU A 193 -44.83 7.89 25.04
N LYS A 194 -45.44 9.05 25.31
CA LYS A 194 -46.80 9.10 25.87
C LYS A 194 -47.79 8.68 24.78
N HIS A 195 -48.49 7.58 25.01
CA HIS A 195 -49.65 7.21 24.21
C HIS A 195 -50.75 8.26 24.44
N THR A 196 -51.04 9.09 23.45
CA THR A 196 -52.19 10.00 23.46
C THR A 196 -53.47 9.19 23.29
N VAL A 197 -53.98 8.67 24.41
CA VAL A 197 -55.35 8.17 24.48
C VAL A 197 -56.27 9.38 24.27
N ALA A 198 -57.08 9.35 23.21
CA ALA A 198 -58.04 10.40 22.94
C ALA A 198 -59.04 10.53 24.11
N PRO A 199 -59.46 11.75 24.50
CA PRO A 199 -60.33 11.95 25.65
C PRO A 199 -61.76 11.48 25.34
N GLY A 200 -62.08 10.22 25.66
CA GLY A 200 -63.41 9.67 25.33
C GLY A 200 -63.63 8.19 25.61
N ALA A 201 -63.14 7.63 26.74
CA ALA A 201 -63.49 6.26 27.16
C ALA A 201 -63.37 6.04 28.67
N MET A 202 -64.41 6.38 29.44
CA MET A 202 -64.65 5.80 30.77
C MET A 202 -66.14 5.52 30.96
N MET A 203 -66.51 4.23 31.02
CA MET A 203 -67.83 3.76 31.42
C MET A 203 -67.71 2.48 32.27
N GLY A 204 -68.02 2.62 33.56
CA GLY A 204 -68.68 1.61 34.42
C GLY A 204 -68.00 0.25 34.71
N GLY A 205 -67.69 0.00 35.99
CA GLY A 205 -67.45 -1.36 36.54
C GLY A 205 -66.84 -1.36 37.96
N PRO A 206 -67.39 -2.06 38.97
CA PRO A 206 -67.00 -1.92 40.39
C PRO A 206 -65.96 -2.95 40.91
N PRO A 207 -65.30 -2.69 42.06
CA PRO A 207 -64.41 -3.63 42.80
C PRO A 207 -65.19 -4.47 43.85
N PRO A 208 -64.61 -5.33 44.75
CA PRO A 208 -63.18 -5.59 45.07
C PRO A 208 -62.70 -7.06 45.38
N GLY A 209 -61.39 -7.32 45.19
CA GLY A 209 -60.52 -8.30 45.93
C GLY A 209 -60.78 -9.83 45.84
N PRO A 210 -59.96 -10.70 46.49
CA PRO A 210 -58.61 -10.54 47.08
C PRO A 210 -57.57 -11.59 46.56
N GLN A 211 -56.49 -11.85 47.33
CA GLN A 211 -55.64 -13.09 47.35
C GLN A 211 -54.26 -13.13 46.63
N ARG A 212 -53.17 -12.68 47.31
CA ARG A 212 -51.95 -13.46 47.68
C ARG A 212 -50.80 -12.56 48.16
N GLY A 213 -50.17 -12.90 49.29
CA GLY A 213 -48.79 -12.50 49.65
C GLY A 213 -47.82 -13.68 49.48
N PRO A 214 -46.67 -13.75 50.20
CA PRO A 214 -46.09 -12.76 51.13
C PRO A 214 -44.56 -12.52 51.02
N GLY A 215 -44.06 -11.46 51.69
CA GLY A 215 -42.63 -11.23 52.01
C GLY A 215 -41.76 -10.62 50.89
N ALA A 216 -40.64 -9.93 51.12
CA ALA A 216 -39.95 -9.41 52.34
C ALA A 216 -38.80 -8.48 51.83
N LEU A 217 -38.28 -7.39 52.45
CA LEU A 217 -38.45 -6.65 53.72
C LEU A 217 -38.37 -5.11 53.44
N GLY A 218 -38.31 -4.26 54.49
CA GLY A 218 -37.87 -2.84 54.41
C GLY A 218 -36.43 -2.64 54.95
N PRO A 219 -36.03 -1.46 55.49
CA PRO A 219 -36.79 -0.21 55.67
C PRO A 219 -36.01 1.08 55.17
N PRO A 220 -35.90 2.25 55.84
CA PRO A 220 -36.57 3.49 55.38
C PRO A 220 -35.72 4.79 55.35
N GLN A 221 -36.38 5.95 55.14
CA GLN A 221 -35.93 7.35 55.38
C GLN A 221 -34.84 7.91 54.42
N GLY A 222 -34.75 9.21 54.09
CA GLY A 222 -35.54 10.40 54.48
C GLY A 222 -35.28 11.63 53.54
N PRO A 223 -35.89 12.81 53.79
CA PRO A 223 -36.03 13.92 52.82
C PRO A 223 -35.21 15.19 53.22
N PRO A 224 -35.52 16.44 52.79
CA PRO A 224 -35.90 17.02 51.47
C PRO A 224 -34.99 18.20 51.04
N GLY A 225 -35.24 18.82 49.87
CA GLY A 225 -34.99 20.28 49.69
C GLY A 225 -34.58 20.77 48.29
N GLY A 226 -35.07 21.96 47.91
CA GLY A 226 -34.52 22.78 46.82
C GLY A 226 -35.40 22.92 45.55
N ILE A 227 -36.19 23.98 45.48
CA ILE A 227 -36.91 24.47 44.29
C ILE A 227 -36.36 25.89 43.95
N PRO A 228 -36.79 26.59 42.88
CA PRO A 228 -36.76 26.34 41.43
C PRO A 228 -35.80 27.29 40.66
N GLY A 229 -35.71 27.10 39.33
CA GLY A 229 -35.31 28.15 38.38
C GLY A 229 -34.05 27.83 37.56
N GLN A 230 -33.87 28.31 36.33
CA GLN A 230 -34.73 29.18 35.51
C GLN A 230 -34.38 28.93 34.03
N MET A 231 -35.37 28.66 33.16
CA MET A 231 -35.10 28.43 31.73
C MET A 231 -34.79 29.75 31.01
N GLY A 232 -33.55 29.92 30.57
CA GLY A 232 -33.17 30.94 29.59
C GLY A 232 -33.32 30.41 28.15
N PRO A 233 -33.83 31.19 27.18
CA PRO A 233 -34.05 30.70 25.83
C PRO A 233 -32.73 30.51 25.06
N MET A 234 -32.61 29.32 24.47
CA MET A 234 -31.45 28.89 23.69
C MET A 234 -31.28 29.74 22.41
N GLY A 235 -30.25 30.58 22.38
CA GLY A 235 -29.93 31.42 21.22
C GLY A 235 -29.45 30.59 20.03
N LYS A 236 -30.05 30.81 18.85
CA LYS A 236 -29.58 30.22 17.59
C LYS A 236 -28.27 30.89 17.18
N ALA A 237 -27.17 30.14 17.18
CA ALA A 237 -25.90 30.61 16.61
C ALA A 237 -25.98 30.58 15.07
N PRO A 238 -25.74 31.70 14.35
CA PRO A 238 -25.77 31.73 12.90
C PRO A 238 -24.43 31.26 12.31
N SER A 239 -24.42 30.15 11.57
CA SER A 239 -23.25 29.69 10.81
C SER A 239 -23.00 30.57 9.58
N ALA A 240 -21.93 31.36 9.59
CA ALA A 240 -21.49 32.18 8.47
C ALA A 240 -20.39 31.46 7.65
N ILE A 241 -20.78 30.48 6.83
CA ILE A 241 -19.89 29.86 5.83
C ILE A 241 -20.34 30.29 4.43
N LYS A 242 -19.58 31.19 3.80
CA LYS A 242 -19.76 31.57 2.39
C LYS A 242 -18.77 30.81 1.51
N THR A 243 -19.19 29.68 0.94
CA THR A 243 -18.40 28.95 -0.06
C THR A 243 -18.58 29.56 -1.46
N ASN A 244 -17.59 30.33 -1.92
CA ASN A 244 -17.50 30.77 -3.32
C ASN A 244 -16.91 29.63 -4.19
N ILE A 245 -17.72 28.62 -4.51
CA ILE A 245 -17.31 27.57 -5.47
C ILE A 245 -17.49 28.12 -6.88
N LYS A 246 -16.40 28.64 -7.46
CA LYS A 246 -16.35 29.05 -8.87
C LYS A 246 -16.19 27.80 -9.73
N ALA A 247 -17.31 27.26 -10.24
CA ALA A 247 -17.29 26.10 -11.12
C ALA A 247 -16.49 26.39 -12.40
N ALA A 248 -15.31 25.78 -12.54
CA ALA A 248 -14.47 25.90 -13.72
C ALA A 248 -14.97 24.96 -14.82
N GLY A 249 -15.94 25.42 -15.61
CA GLY A 249 -16.36 24.74 -16.83
C GLY A 249 -15.29 24.87 -17.93
N GLN A 250 -14.45 23.84 -18.06
CA GLN A 250 -13.61 23.60 -19.24
C GLN A 250 -13.79 22.15 -19.67
N MET A 251 -14.72 21.92 -20.61
CA MET A 251 -14.82 20.63 -21.29
C MET A 251 -13.66 20.53 -22.29
N HIS A 252 -12.80 19.53 -22.13
CA HIS A 252 -11.79 19.20 -23.13
C HIS A 252 -12.41 18.35 -24.26
N PRO A 253 -12.42 18.81 -25.52
CA PRO A 253 -12.83 18.00 -26.65
C PRO A 253 -11.59 17.39 -27.31
N TYR A 254 -11.43 16.06 -27.21
CA TYR A 254 -10.62 15.30 -28.15
C TYR A 254 -11.53 14.40 -28.99
N ARG A 255 -11.48 14.64 -30.30
CA ARG A 255 -11.68 13.63 -31.34
C ARG A 255 -10.31 13.11 -31.75
#